data_AF-C4RAB5-F1
#
_entry.id   AF-C4RAB5-F1
#
_cell.length_a   1.000
_cell.length_b   1.000
_cell.length_c   1.000
_cell.angle_alpha   90.00
_cell.angle_beta   90.00
_cell.angle_gamma   90.00
#
_symmetry.space_group_name_H-M   'P 1'
#
loop_
_entity.id
_entity.type
_entity.pdbx_description
1 polymer ?
#
loop_
_entity_poly.entity_id
_entity_poly.type
_entity_poly.pdbx_seq_one_letter_code
_entity_poly.pdbx_strand_id
1 'polypeptide(L)'
;MDLDISLDVNVARLAHVGWELELERLAFGGPVSKAPHIHADCDFGRWIYTRGLRKYGDFQDTWQLKDVHNSFHDIADDIIQMKLEGHDAEARDLVAKMRTYSREIVYLLTSLELAVMHKKYPTSTVVKTLRVLGHFFGGDVEPQPFPMYFVQRKLPWFAFRRKRLAKYTSMLDINAARMNHVMWVKNLEMAFSRFNRKKLLPDGDQCSLGVWIHTIGRDDFLGDEEFEDLNKIHMEFHNRSQYTLDALHRNDLRGADRSFQKVIQASADIVYHLTHLELKMQGSRMLARRMKTIIL
;
A
#
# COMPACT_ATOMS: atom_id res chain seq x y z
N MET A 1 -20.03 -13.06 11.95
CA MET A 1 -19.55 -11.75 12.44
C MET A 1 -18.82 -11.13 11.25
N ASP A 2 -19.34 -10.05 10.66
CA ASP A 2 -18.74 -9.45 9.47
C ASP A 2 -17.42 -8.78 9.85
N LEU A 3 -16.30 -9.46 9.59
CA LEU A 3 -14.99 -8.85 9.68
C LEU A 3 -14.90 -7.69 8.67
N ASP A 4 -14.32 -6.59 9.15
CA ASP A 4 -14.04 -5.41 8.37
C ASP A 4 -13.07 -5.76 7.24
N ILE A 5 -13.36 -5.34 6.00
CA ILE A 5 -12.47 -5.61 4.86
C ILE A 5 -11.05 -5.10 5.14
N SER A 6 -10.94 -4.00 5.87
CA SER A 6 -9.64 -3.46 6.26
C SER A 6 -8.82 -4.44 7.09
N LEU A 7 -9.47 -5.20 7.98
CA LEU A 7 -8.81 -6.22 8.77
C LEU A 7 -8.43 -7.45 7.93
N ASP A 8 -9.34 -7.92 7.08
CA ASP A 8 -9.12 -9.07 6.20
C ASP A 8 -7.96 -8.82 5.22
N VAL A 9 -7.99 -7.69 4.52
CA VAL A 9 -7.00 -7.32 3.50
C VAL A 9 -5.65 -6.98 4.13
N ASN A 10 -5.62 -6.30 5.28
CA ASN A 10 -4.36 -5.98 5.93
C ASN A 10 -3.62 -7.24 6.41
N VAL A 11 -4.35 -8.19 6.99
CA VAL A 11 -3.74 -9.46 7.40
C VAL A 11 -3.26 -10.26 6.19
N ALA A 12 -4.03 -10.28 5.09
CA ALA A 12 -3.61 -10.92 3.85
C ALA A 12 -2.30 -10.32 3.28
N ARG A 13 -2.19 -8.98 3.20
CA ARG A 13 -0.97 -8.29 2.74
C ARG A 13 0.25 -8.66 3.58
N LEU A 14 0.12 -8.56 4.89
CA LEU A 14 1.25 -8.80 5.79
C LEU A 14 1.65 -10.28 5.85
N ALA A 15 0.68 -11.20 5.76
CA ALA A 15 0.94 -12.64 5.62
C ALA A 15 1.74 -12.94 4.36
N HIS A 16 1.33 -12.35 3.24
CA HIS A 16 1.96 -12.55 1.95
C HIS A 16 3.42 -12.05 1.93
N VAL A 17 3.65 -10.81 2.36
CA VAL A 17 5.01 -10.24 2.47
C VAL A 17 5.87 -11.02 3.47
N GLY A 18 5.28 -11.54 4.55
CA GLY A 18 5.99 -12.42 5.47
C GLY A 18 6.54 -13.67 4.78
N TRP A 19 5.74 -14.28 3.90
CA TRP A 19 6.14 -15.47 3.14
C TRP A 19 7.19 -15.16 2.07
N GLU A 20 7.05 -14.02 1.40
CA GLU A 20 8.06 -13.51 0.46
C GLU A 20 9.43 -13.38 1.13
N LEU A 21 9.51 -12.78 2.32
CA LEU A 21 10.76 -12.64 3.06
C LEU A 21 11.35 -14.00 3.49
N GLU A 22 10.51 -15.00 3.76
CA GLU A 22 10.97 -16.36 4.05
C GLU A 22 11.58 -17.03 2.82
N LEU A 23 10.97 -16.87 1.65
CA LEU A 23 11.50 -17.37 0.38
C LEU A 23 12.79 -16.68 -0.03
N GLU A 24 12.86 -15.35 0.13
CA GLU A 24 14.08 -14.60 -0.11
C GLU A 24 15.20 -15.12 0.81
N ARG A 25 14.92 -15.25 2.11
CA ARG A 25 15.89 -15.81 3.05
C ARG A 25 16.35 -17.20 2.63
N LEU A 26 15.45 -18.05 2.16
CA LEU A 26 15.79 -19.37 1.61
C LEU A 26 16.74 -19.23 0.41
N ALA A 27 16.39 -18.40 -0.59
CA ALA A 27 17.20 -18.17 -1.79
C ALA A 27 18.64 -17.75 -1.45
N PHE A 28 18.80 -16.88 -0.45
CA PHE A 28 20.10 -16.38 0.02
C PHE A 28 20.84 -17.32 1.01
N GLY A 29 20.41 -18.57 1.16
CA GLY A 29 21.14 -19.60 1.93
C GLY A 29 20.66 -19.77 3.37
N GLY A 30 19.51 -19.21 3.72
CA GLY A 30 18.82 -19.53 4.95
C GLY A 30 18.32 -20.99 4.99
N PRO A 31 18.02 -21.51 6.18
CA PRO A 31 17.53 -22.87 6.31
C PRO A 31 16.16 -23.04 5.64
N VAL A 32 15.94 -24.18 4.99
CA VAL A 32 14.61 -24.61 4.53
C VAL A 32 13.74 -24.80 5.77
N SER A 33 12.86 -23.86 6.06
CA SER A 33 11.76 -24.09 6.99
C SER A 33 10.89 -25.23 6.44
N LYS A 34 10.35 -26.09 7.32
CA LYS A 34 9.62 -27.31 6.97
C LYS A 34 8.65 -27.08 5.79
N ALA A 35 8.85 -27.85 4.73
CA ALA A 35 8.05 -28.04 3.52
C ALA A 35 7.04 -26.90 3.17
N PRO A 36 7.26 -26.17 2.07
CA PRO A 36 6.34 -25.13 1.63
C PRO A 36 4.97 -25.75 1.28
N HIS A 37 3.91 -25.13 1.81
CA HIS A 37 2.53 -25.51 1.48
C HIS A 37 2.23 -25.13 0.03
N ILE A 38 1.59 -26.06 -0.71
CA ILE A 38 1.10 -25.87 -2.09
C ILE A 38 0.19 -24.63 -2.14
N HIS A 39 0.19 -23.93 -3.28
CA HIS A 39 -0.47 -22.65 -3.56
C HIS A 39 -1.90 -22.45 -2.99
N ALA A 40 -2.71 -23.51 -2.91
CA ALA A 40 -4.09 -23.46 -2.38
C ALA A 40 -4.18 -23.57 -0.84
N ASP A 41 -3.09 -24.01 -0.20
CA ASP A 41 -2.98 -24.25 1.23
C ASP A 41 -2.25 -23.13 1.97
N CYS A 42 -1.78 -22.09 1.27
CA CYS A 42 -1.33 -20.88 1.93
C CYS A 42 -2.53 -20.11 2.49
N ASP A 43 -2.34 -19.42 3.61
CA ASP A 43 -3.40 -18.70 4.31
C ASP A 43 -4.10 -17.66 3.42
N PHE A 44 -3.33 -17.00 2.55
CA PHE A 44 -3.85 -16.02 1.60
C PHE A 44 -4.62 -16.68 0.45
N GLY A 45 -4.10 -17.77 -0.12
CA GLY A 45 -4.78 -18.58 -1.14
C GLY A 45 -6.12 -19.13 -0.64
N ARG A 46 -6.14 -19.71 0.58
CA ARG A 46 -7.39 -20.11 1.24
C ARG A 46 -8.37 -18.95 1.36
N TRP A 47 -7.91 -17.76 1.75
CA TRP A 47 -8.77 -16.59 1.80
C TRP A 47 -9.34 -16.23 0.43
N ILE A 48 -8.53 -16.20 -0.64
CA ILE A 48 -8.97 -15.90 -2.01
C ILE A 48 -10.12 -16.83 -2.42
N TYR A 49 -9.89 -18.15 -2.32
CA TYR A 49 -10.84 -19.14 -2.84
C TYR A 49 -12.10 -19.33 -1.97
N THR A 50 -12.03 -19.06 -0.66
CA THR A 50 -13.18 -19.28 0.24
C THR A 50 -14.02 -18.03 0.51
N ARG A 51 -13.37 -16.88 0.74
CA ARG A 51 -14.04 -15.62 1.13
C ARG A 51 -13.87 -14.53 0.08
N GLY A 52 -12.66 -14.37 -0.46
CA GLY A 52 -12.29 -13.32 -1.40
C GLY A 52 -13.16 -13.31 -2.65
N LEU A 53 -13.15 -14.38 -3.43
CA LEU A 53 -13.97 -14.52 -4.65
C LEU A 53 -15.47 -14.47 -4.36
N ARG A 54 -15.92 -15.09 -3.26
CA ARG A 54 -17.34 -15.10 -2.90
C ARG A 54 -17.88 -13.72 -2.56
N LYS A 55 -17.09 -12.91 -1.84
CA LYS A 55 -17.52 -11.60 -1.31
C LYS A 55 -17.17 -10.45 -2.26
N TYR A 56 -16.09 -10.58 -3.01
CA TYR A 56 -15.50 -9.51 -3.81
C TYR A 56 -15.32 -9.87 -5.29
N GLY A 57 -15.87 -10.99 -5.76
CA GLY A 57 -15.75 -11.43 -7.16
C GLY A 57 -16.34 -10.46 -8.20
N ASP A 58 -17.18 -9.50 -7.78
CA ASP A 58 -17.69 -8.41 -8.62
C ASP A 58 -16.60 -7.38 -9.01
N PHE A 59 -15.48 -7.35 -8.29
CA PHE A 59 -14.38 -6.43 -8.55
C PHE A 59 -13.33 -7.11 -9.41
N GLN A 60 -12.97 -6.48 -10.54
CA GLN A 60 -11.95 -6.99 -11.47
C GLN A 60 -10.61 -7.28 -10.75
N ASP A 61 -10.22 -6.41 -9.81
CA ASP A 61 -9.01 -6.54 -8.99
C ASP A 61 -8.96 -7.91 -8.27
N THR A 62 -10.10 -8.51 -7.88
CA THR A 62 -10.14 -9.81 -7.20
C THR A 62 -9.71 -10.96 -8.10
N TRP A 63 -10.05 -10.90 -9.38
CA TRP A 63 -9.65 -11.92 -10.36
C TRP A 63 -8.19 -11.76 -10.76
N GLN A 64 -7.75 -10.53 -10.99
CA GLN A 64 -6.33 -10.23 -11.21
C GLN A 64 -5.48 -10.69 -10.02
N LEU A 65 -5.94 -10.45 -8.81
CA LEU A 65 -5.27 -10.88 -7.59
C LEU A 65 -5.09 -12.39 -7.53
N LYS A 66 -6.11 -13.16 -7.91
CA LYS A 66 -6.02 -14.63 -8.01
C LYS A 66 -4.94 -15.06 -9.00
N ASP A 67 -4.90 -14.45 -10.18
CA ASP A 67 -4.00 -14.88 -11.25
C ASP A 67 -2.54 -14.49 -10.97
N VAL A 68 -2.31 -13.29 -10.44
CA VAL A 68 -0.97 -12.86 -9.98
C VAL A 68 -0.50 -13.68 -8.79
N HIS A 69 -1.40 -14.03 -7.85
CA HIS A 69 -1.08 -14.92 -6.72
C HIS A 69 -0.62 -16.31 -7.18
N ASN A 70 -1.27 -16.89 -8.18
CA ASN A 70 -0.82 -18.15 -8.77
C ASN A 70 0.57 -17.99 -9.42
N SER A 71 0.79 -16.92 -10.17
CA SER A 71 2.08 -16.66 -10.85
C SER A 71 3.23 -16.45 -9.85
N PHE A 72 2.96 -15.79 -8.72
CA PHE A 72 3.92 -15.66 -7.62
C PHE A 72 4.32 -17.03 -7.06
N HIS A 73 3.34 -17.91 -6.89
CA HIS A 73 3.52 -19.24 -6.37
C HIS A 73 4.26 -20.18 -7.34
N ASP A 74 4.06 -20.03 -8.65
CA ASP A 74 4.86 -20.75 -9.66
C ASP A 74 6.36 -20.40 -9.51
N ILE A 75 6.69 -19.11 -9.32
CA ILE A 75 8.08 -18.67 -9.10
C ILE A 75 8.62 -19.11 -7.74
N ALA A 76 7.78 -19.15 -6.72
CA ALA A 76 8.18 -19.67 -5.42
C ALA A 76 8.63 -21.13 -5.52
N ASP A 77 7.86 -21.95 -6.22
CA ASP A 77 8.18 -23.35 -6.46
C ASP A 77 9.49 -23.50 -7.24
N ASP A 78 9.70 -22.68 -8.28
CA ASP A 78 10.98 -22.62 -9.00
C ASP A 78 12.15 -22.28 -8.07
N ILE A 79 12.01 -21.27 -7.18
CA ILE A 79 13.04 -20.90 -6.19
C ILE A 79 13.37 -22.09 -5.28
N ILE A 80 12.34 -22.76 -4.76
CA ILE A 80 12.51 -23.91 -3.86
C ILE A 80 13.21 -25.05 -4.59
N GLN A 81 12.79 -25.36 -5.82
CA GLN A 81 13.39 -26.41 -6.64
C GLN A 81 14.87 -26.12 -6.92
N MET A 82 15.20 -24.91 -7.37
CA MET A 82 16.59 -24.49 -7.60
C MET A 82 17.45 -24.63 -6.33
N LYS A 83 16.89 -24.32 -5.17
CA LYS A 83 17.59 -24.50 -3.88
C LYS A 83 17.78 -25.95 -3.49
N LEU A 84 16.80 -26.82 -3.75
CA LEU A 84 16.92 -28.26 -3.51
C LEU A 84 17.95 -28.92 -4.43
N GLU A 85 18.10 -28.41 -5.65
CA GLU A 85 19.09 -28.88 -6.64
C GLU A 85 20.49 -28.27 -6.43
N GLY A 86 20.64 -27.27 -5.56
CA GLY A 86 21.91 -26.60 -5.28
C GLY A 86 22.26 -25.46 -6.26
N HIS A 87 21.32 -25.03 -7.11
CA HIS A 87 21.46 -23.92 -8.06
C HIS A 87 21.23 -22.56 -7.36
N ASP A 88 22.13 -22.19 -6.45
CA ASP A 88 21.98 -21.01 -5.61
C ASP A 88 21.90 -19.67 -6.36
N ALA A 89 22.61 -19.54 -7.49
CA ALA A 89 22.59 -18.31 -8.28
C ALA A 89 21.23 -18.11 -8.97
N GLU A 90 20.70 -19.17 -9.59
CA GLU A 90 19.41 -19.16 -10.29
C GLU A 90 18.26 -18.88 -9.32
N ALA A 91 18.30 -19.47 -8.12
CA ALA A 91 17.34 -19.17 -7.06
C ALA A 91 17.34 -17.68 -6.66
N ARG A 92 18.51 -17.02 -6.61
CA ARG A 92 18.60 -15.59 -6.30
C ARG A 92 18.09 -14.71 -7.43
N ASP A 93 18.34 -15.09 -8.68
CA ASP A 93 17.84 -14.34 -9.84
C ASP A 93 16.31 -14.37 -9.90
N LEU A 94 15.69 -15.48 -9.49
CA LEU A 94 14.23 -15.61 -9.41
C LEU A 94 13.59 -14.73 -8.32
N VAL A 95 14.33 -14.33 -7.28
CA VAL A 95 13.81 -13.44 -6.22
C VAL A 95 13.34 -12.10 -6.78
N ALA A 96 14.04 -11.53 -7.75
CA ALA A 96 13.62 -10.26 -8.37
C ALA A 96 12.27 -10.39 -9.10
N LYS A 97 12.04 -11.54 -9.75
CA LYS A 97 10.76 -11.85 -10.41
C LYS A 97 9.65 -12.07 -9.39
N MET A 98 9.93 -12.82 -8.33
CA MET A 98 9.00 -13.02 -7.21
C MET A 98 8.55 -11.68 -6.59
N ARG A 99 9.51 -10.79 -6.28
CA ARG A 99 9.24 -9.44 -5.75
C ARG A 99 8.33 -8.61 -6.64
N THR A 100 8.43 -8.80 -7.95
CA THR A 100 7.55 -8.10 -8.91
C THR A 100 6.09 -8.53 -8.75
N TYR A 101 5.84 -9.83 -8.61
CA TYR A 101 4.48 -10.32 -8.34
C TYR A 101 3.98 -9.96 -6.95
N SER A 102 4.83 -10.00 -5.92
CA SER A 102 4.44 -9.58 -4.56
C SER A 102 3.98 -8.12 -4.52
N ARG A 103 4.74 -7.22 -5.16
CA ARG A 103 4.36 -5.81 -5.31
C ARG A 103 2.98 -5.65 -5.95
N GLU A 104 2.70 -6.40 -7.01
CA GLU A 104 1.42 -6.36 -7.70
C GLU A 104 0.28 -6.90 -6.81
N ILE A 105 0.49 -8.00 -6.09
CA ILE A 105 -0.48 -8.56 -5.13
C ILE A 105 -0.83 -7.53 -4.04
N VAL A 106 0.18 -6.90 -3.45
CA VAL A 106 0.01 -5.90 -2.39
C VAL A 106 -0.73 -4.65 -2.90
N TYR A 107 -0.44 -4.23 -4.13
CA TYR A 107 -1.14 -3.13 -4.78
C TYR A 107 -2.60 -3.46 -5.11
N LEU A 108 -2.88 -4.65 -5.67
CA LEU A 108 -4.23 -5.12 -5.98
C LEU A 108 -5.08 -5.28 -4.72
N LEU A 109 -4.50 -5.78 -3.63
CA LEU A 109 -5.17 -5.85 -2.33
C LEU A 109 -5.59 -4.46 -1.83
N THR A 110 -4.70 -3.48 -1.93
CA THR A 110 -5.02 -2.09 -1.54
C THR A 110 -6.06 -1.46 -2.46
N SER A 111 -5.99 -1.74 -3.76
CA SER A 111 -6.95 -1.25 -4.77
C SER A 111 -8.35 -1.83 -4.56
N LEU A 112 -8.42 -3.12 -4.21
CA LEU A 112 -9.65 -3.81 -3.85
C LEU A 112 -10.27 -3.22 -2.57
N GLU A 113 -9.46 -2.99 -1.54
CA GLU A 113 -9.89 -2.38 -0.28
C GLU A 113 -10.53 -1.01 -0.56
N LEU A 114 -9.86 -0.18 -1.35
CA LEU A 114 -10.36 1.13 -1.77
C LEU A 114 -11.68 1.03 -2.54
N ALA A 115 -11.78 0.10 -3.49
CA ALA A 115 -12.96 -0.08 -4.33
C ALA A 115 -14.19 -0.51 -3.50
N VAL A 116 -14.00 -1.44 -2.56
CA VAL A 116 -15.07 -1.88 -1.66
C VAL A 116 -15.48 -0.76 -0.71
N MET A 117 -14.53 -0.02 -0.15
CA MET A 117 -14.82 1.14 0.70
C MET A 117 -15.64 2.19 -0.04
N HIS A 118 -15.30 2.49 -1.29
CA HIS A 118 -16.08 3.39 -2.14
C HIS A 118 -17.49 2.88 -2.46
N LYS A 119 -17.66 1.57 -2.73
CA LYS A 119 -18.99 0.98 -2.96
C LYS A 119 -19.86 1.04 -1.70
N LYS A 120 -19.25 0.83 -0.51
CA LYS A 120 -19.94 0.83 0.79
C LYS A 120 -20.27 2.25 1.29
N TYR A 121 -19.40 3.21 1.02
CA TYR A 121 -19.55 4.61 1.43
C TYR A 121 -19.41 5.53 0.21
N PRO A 122 -20.38 5.51 -0.73
CA PRO A 122 -20.38 6.43 -1.86
C PRO A 122 -20.39 7.84 -1.31
N THR A 123 -19.42 8.66 -1.76
CA THR A 123 -19.08 9.97 -1.21
C THR A 123 -20.32 10.87 -1.09
N SER A 124 -21.00 10.80 0.05
CA SER A 124 -22.17 11.62 0.35
C SER A 124 -22.05 12.14 1.78
N THR A 125 -22.26 13.45 1.89
CA THR A 125 -22.41 14.23 3.13
C THR A 125 -21.12 14.69 3.82
N VAL A 126 -20.19 13.83 4.25
CA VAL A 126 -19.10 14.24 5.18
C VAL A 126 -18.07 15.20 4.57
N VAL A 127 -17.69 14.99 3.30
CA VAL A 127 -16.70 15.84 2.60
C VAL A 127 -17.27 17.23 2.27
N LYS A 128 -18.59 17.35 2.03
CA LYS A 128 -19.24 18.64 1.78
C LYS A 128 -19.23 19.53 3.03
N THR A 129 -19.45 18.97 4.22
CA THR A 129 -19.50 19.73 5.48
C THR A 129 -18.12 20.21 5.93
N LEU A 130 -17.07 19.42 5.73
CA LEU A 130 -15.69 19.81 6.04
C LEU A 130 -15.13 20.87 5.07
N ARG A 131 -15.55 20.84 3.80
CA ARG A 131 -15.16 21.84 2.80
C ARG A 131 -15.67 23.26 3.12
N VAL A 132 -16.84 23.38 3.76
CA VAL A 132 -17.40 24.68 4.19
C VAL A 132 -16.62 25.27 5.39
N LEU A 133 -16.11 24.42 6.29
CA LEU A 133 -15.39 24.87 7.48
C LEU A 133 -13.92 25.21 7.21
N GLY A 134 -13.26 24.54 6.25
CA GLY A 134 -11.86 24.82 5.88
C GLY A 134 -11.65 26.20 5.24
N HIS A 135 -12.66 26.72 4.52
CA HIS A 135 -12.59 28.04 3.90
C HIS A 135 -12.55 29.20 4.91
N PHE A 136 -12.94 28.96 6.16
CA PHE A 136 -12.94 29.98 7.23
C PHE A 136 -11.60 30.15 7.96
N PHE A 137 -10.64 29.22 7.81
CA PHE A 137 -9.40 29.22 8.61
C PHE A 137 -8.09 29.24 7.80
N GLY A 138 -8.13 29.69 6.54
CA GLY A 138 -6.94 30.21 5.85
C GLY A 138 -5.87 29.18 5.48
N GLY A 139 -6.24 28.16 4.70
CA GLY A 139 -5.30 27.31 3.98
C GLY A 139 -6.03 26.38 3.02
N ASP A 140 -5.89 26.59 1.71
CA ASP A 140 -6.44 25.72 0.66
C ASP A 140 -5.62 24.43 0.51
N VAL A 141 -5.51 23.64 1.59
CA VAL A 141 -5.08 22.24 1.48
C VAL A 141 -6.34 21.40 1.37
N GLU A 142 -6.63 20.88 0.17
CA GLU A 142 -7.77 19.97 0.01
C GLU A 142 -7.53 18.75 0.93
N PRO A 143 -8.47 18.44 1.84
CA PRO A 143 -8.25 17.37 2.82
C PRO A 143 -8.09 16.03 2.11
N GLN A 144 -7.11 15.24 2.57
CA GLN A 144 -6.92 13.87 2.10
C GLN A 144 -8.21 13.07 2.27
N PRO A 145 -8.54 12.17 1.34
CA PRO A 145 -9.74 11.34 1.44
C PRO A 145 -9.70 10.45 2.69
N PHE A 146 -8.51 10.03 3.11
CA PHE A 146 -8.28 9.33 4.38
C PHE A 146 -7.28 10.11 5.24
N PRO A 147 -7.70 10.76 6.34
CA PRO A 147 -6.77 11.42 7.24
C PRO A 147 -5.83 10.38 7.87
N MET A 148 -4.52 10.63 7.76
CA MET A 148 -3.46 9.71 8.18
C MET A 148 -3.11 9.77 9.67
N TYR A 149 -3.66 10.75 10.36
CA TYR A 149 -3.50 10.96 11.79
C TYR A 149 -4.84 10.70 12.49
N PHE A 150 -4.78 10.08 13.66
CA PHE A 150 -5.94 9.97 14.54
C PHE A 150 -6.39 11.38 14.97
N VAL A 151 -7.48 11.87 14.39
CA VAL A 151 -8.16 13.07 14.90
C VAL A 151 -8.88 12.69 16.19
N GLN A 152 -8.16 12.69 17.31
CA GLN A 152 -8.75 12.41 18.61
C GLN A 152 -9.59 13.61 19.06
N ARG A 153 -10.88 13.60 18.73
CA ARG A 153 -11.81 14.73 18.94
C ARG A 153 -12.16 15.03 20.41
N LYS A 154 -11.43 14.47 21.39
CA LYS A 154 -11.61 14.72 22.83
C LYS A 154 -10.31 14.48 23.60
N LEU A 155 -9.45 15.50 23.73
CA LEU A 155 -8.47 15.54 24.80
C LEU A 155 -8.53 16.90 25.52
N PRO A 156 -8.58 16.93 26.87
CA PRO A 156 -8.73 18.16 27.63
C PRO A 156 -7.54 19.10 27.43
N TRP A 157 -7.84 20.41 27.44
CA TRP A 157 -6.89 21.48 27.20
C TRP A 157 -5.70 21.52 28.17
N PHE A 158 -5.69 20.80 29.28
CA PHE A 158 -4.60 20.86 30.29
C PHE A 158 -3.47 19.82 30.11
N ALA A 159 -3.52 18.93 29.11
CA ALA A 159 -2.44 17.97 28.85
C ALA A 159 -1.29 18.59 28.03
N PHE A 160 -0.75 19.73 28.47
CA PHE A 160 0.31 20.47 27.77
C PHE A 160 1.72 19.94 28.10
N ARG A 161 2.16 18.91 27.37
CA ARG A 161 3.59 18.73 27.01
C ARG A 161 3.69 18.44 25.51
N ARG A 162 3.87 19.51 24.72
CA ARG A 162 3.84 19.53 23.24
C ARG A 162 4.65 18.42 22.56
N LYS A 163 5.83 18.05 23.08
CA LYS A 163 6.68 17.01 22.46
C LYS A 163 6.15 15.58 22.60
N ARG A 164 5.44 15.24 23.69
CA ARG A 164 4.88 13.89 23.85
C ARG A 164 3.61 13.72 23.03
N LEU A 165 2.71 14.69 23.01
CA LEU A 165 1.48 14.59 22.21
C LEU A 165 1.78 14.52 20.70
N ALA A 166 2.72 15.33 20.21
CA ALA A 166 3.15 15.30 18.82
C ALA A 166 3.82 13.98 18.40
N LYS A 167 4.22 13.10 19.34
CA LYS A 167 4.72 11.75 19.08
C LYS A 167 3.59 10.71 19.04
N TYR A 168 2.43 10.99 19.66
CA TYR A 168 1.28 10.08 19.71
C TYR A 168 0.22 10.41 18.63
N THR A 169 0.03 11.67 18.26
CA THR A 169 -0.90 12.08 17.17
C THR A 169 -0.33 11.91 15.77
N SER A 170 0.93 11.50 15.67
CA SER A 170 1.74 11.36 14.46
C SER A 170 2.10 9.90 14.16
N MET A 171 1.43 8.97 14.84
CA MET A 171 1.44 7.57 14.46
C MET A 171 0.85 7.48 13.05
N LEU A 172 1.71 7.13 12.08
CA LEU A 172 1.32 6.94 10.70
C LEU A 172 0.25 5.85 10.63
N ASP A 173 -0.95 6.20 10.17
CA ASP A 173 -1.87 5.20 9.65
C ASP A 173 -1.37 4.73 8.28
N ILE A 174 -0.58 3.65 8.30
CA ILE A 174 0.01 3.06 7.09
C ILE A 174 -1.08 2.66 6.10
N ASN A 175 -2.25 2.23 6.58
CA ASN A 175 -3.33 1.82 5.71
C ASN A 175 -3.91 3.03 4.96
N ALA A 176 -4.13 4.14 5.66
CA ALA A 176 -4.54 5.40 5.04
C ALA A 176 -3.50 5.89 4.01
N ALA A 177 -2.19 5.71 4.28
CA ALA A 177 -1.11 6.11 3.36
C ALA A 177 -1.22 5.36 2.04
N ARG A 178 -1.35 4.03 2.13
CA ARG A 178 -1.51 3.15 0.97
C ARG A 178 -2.76 3.52 0.16
N MET A 179 -3.90 3.72 0.82
CA MET A 179 -5.14 4.10 0.15
C MET A 179 -5.08 5.47 -0.53
N ASN A 180 -4.49 6.47 0.11
CA ASN A 180 -4.39 7.82 -0.46
C ASN A 180 -3.58 7.81 -1.77
N HIS A 181 -2.50 7.04 -1.84
CA HIS A 181 -1.68 6.96 -3.06
C HIS A 181 -2.42 6.24 -4.20
N VAL A 182 -3.08 5.11 -3.93
CA VAL A 182 -3.92 4.45 -4.94
C VAL A 182 -5.07 5.36 -5.39
N MET A 183 -5.66 6.12 -4.48
CA MET A 183 -6.70 7.10 -4.79
C MET A 183 -6.18 8.22 -5.69
N TRP A 184 -4.97 8.74 -5.45
CA TRP A 184 -4.37 9.76 -6.29
C TRP A 184 -4.11 9.26 -7.71
N VAL A 185 -3.65 8.02 -7.88
CA VAL A 185 -3.54 7.39 -9.22
C VAL A 185 -4.89 7.41 -9.94
N LYS A 186 -5.96 6.93 -9.29
CA LYS A 186 -7.32 6.94 -9.88
C LYS A 186 -7.83 8.36 -10.18
N ASN A 187 -7.49 9.33 -9.33
CA ASN A 187 -7.84 10.72 -9.54
C ASN A 187 -7.10 11.35 -10.73
N LEU A 188 -5.84 11.00 -10.91
CA LEU A 188 -5.01 11.45 -12.01
C LEU A 188 -5.45 10.79 -13.33
N GLU A 189 -5.80 9.50 -13.31
CA GLU A 189 -6.40 8.80 -14.45
C GLU A 189 -7.67 9.52 -14.95
N MET A 190 -8.58 9.87 -14.03
CA MET A 190 -9.79 10.61 -14.37
C MET A 190 -9.53 11.99 -14.99
N ALA A 191 -8.34 12.58 -14.78
CA ALA A 191 -7.97 13.86 -15.40
C ALA A 191 -7.77 13.74 -16.91
N PHE A 192 -7.37 12.56 -17.43
CA PHE A 192 -7.28 12.29 -18.86
C PHE A 192 -8.65 12.39 -19.55
N SER A 193 -9.73 11.98 -18.87
CA SER A 193 -11.10 12.06 -19.43
C SER A 193 -11.75 13.43 -19.22
N ARG A 194 -11.29 14.21 -18.24
CA ARG A 194 -11.90 15.49 -17.82
C ARG A 194 -10.91 16.63 -18.04
N PHE A 195 -10.67 16.96 -19.30
CA PHE A 195 -9.73 17.96 -19.84
C PHE A 195 -9.78 19.40 -19.27
N ASN A 196 -10.50 19.68 -18.18
CA ASN A 196 -10.71 21.07 -17.77
C ASN A 196 -10.92 21.32 -16.27
N ARG A 197 -10.61 20.36 -15.38
CA ARG A 197 -10.64 20.62 -13.93
C ARG A 197 -9.23 20.56 -13.37
N LYS A 198 -8.70 21.72 -12.96
CA LYS A 198 -7.53 21.81 -12.08
C LYS A 198 -7.87 21.07 -10.78
N LYS A 199 -7.55 19.77 -10.70
CA LYS A 199 -7.35 19.14 -9.41
C LYS A 199 -5.90 19.41 -9.03
N LEU A 200 -5.70 20.19 -7.97
CA LEU A 200 -4.39 20.28 -7.35
C LEU A 200 -4.07 18.93 -6.73
N LEU A 201 -2.98 18.30 -7.17
CA LEU A 201 -2.33 17.32 -6.33
C LEU A 201 -1.46 18.10 -5.33
N PRO A 202 -1.53 17.77 -4.02
CA PRO A 202 -0.65 18.39 -3.05
C PRO A 202 0.81 18.04 -3.37
N ASP A 203 1.71 18.95 -3.02
CA ASP A 203 3.14 18.72 -3.09
C ASP A 203 3.53 17.53 -2.20
N GLY A 204 4.62 16.84 -2.53
CA GLY A 204 5.07 15.63 -1.83
C GLY A 204 5.30 15.88 -0.35
N ASP A 205 5.90 17.00 -0.01
CA ASP A 205 6.21 17.35 1.39
C ASP A 205 4.97 17.82 2.18
N GLN A 206 3.87 18.11 1.48
CA GLN A 206 2.60 18.55 2.07
C GLN A 206 1.60 17.39 2.22
N CYS A 207 1.89 16.28 1.55
CA CYS A 207 1.22 15.01 1.72
C CYS A 207 1.49 14.47 3.14
N SER A 208 0.50 13.84 3.77
CA SER A 208 0.67 13.35 5.15
C SER A 208 1.77 12.29 5.28
N LEU A 209 2.10 11.57 4.20
CA LEU A 209 3.20 10.61 4.19
C LEU A 209 4.53 11.36 4.14
N GLY A 210 4.67 12.36 3.27
CA GLY A 210 5.85 13.23 3.23
C GLY A 210 6.13 13.91 4.57
N VAL A 211 5.10 14.46 5.22
CA VAL A 211 5.23 15.02 6.57
C VAL A 211 5.76 13.97 7.55
N TRP A 212 5.25 12.74 7.53
CA TRP A 212 5.74 11.67 8.39
C TRP A 212 7.19 11.29 8.06
N ILE A 213 7.53 11.11 6.78
CA ILE A 213 8.88 10.77 6.32
C ILE A 213 9.88 11.81 6.82
N HIS A 214 9.61 13.11 6.65
CA HIS A 214 10.53 14.19 7.04
C HIS A 214 10.51 14.54 8.53
N THR A 215 9.65 13.91 9.32
CA THR A 215 9.61 14.09 10.77
C THR A 215 9.98 12.79 11.48
N ILE A 216 9.00 12.00 11.87
CA ILE A 216 9.18 10.83 12.74
C ILE A 216 9.79 9.65 11.99
N GLY A 217 9.40 9.45 10.74
CA GLY A 217 9.94 8.39 9.91
C GLY A 217 11.46 8.48 9.84
N ARG A 218 12.00 9.67 9.56
CA ARG A 218 13.44 9.89 9.52
C ARG A 218 14.12 9.60 10.86
N ASP A 219 13.56 10.06 11.97
CA ASP A 219 14.20 9.88 13.29
C ASP A 219 14.26 8.39 13.69
N ASP A 220 13.23 7.60 13.35
CA ASP A 220 13.10 6.20 13.77
C ASP A 220 13.69 5.20 12.76
N PHE A 221 13.82 5.55 11.47
CA PHE A 221 14.20 4.63 10.39
C PHE A 221 15.38 5.11 9.53
N LEU A 222 16.13 6.14 9.96
CA LEU A 222 17.32 6.59 9.23
C LEU A 222 18.30 5.43 8.98
N GLY A 223 18.65 5.21 7.72
CA GLY A 223 19.56 4.13 7.31
C GLY A 223 18.93 2.76 7.13
N ASP A 224 17.61 2.61 7.34
CA ASP A 224 16.88 1.42 6.86
C ASP A 224 16.65 1.54 5.34
N GLU A 225 17.09 0.54 4.59
CA GLU A 225 17.02 0.54 3.12
C GLU A 225 15.59 0.71 2.59
N GLU A 226 14.60 0.03 3.21
CA GLU A 226 13.19 0.13 2.80
C GLU A 226 12.63 1.53 3.03
N PHE A 227 13.08 2.20 4.10
CA PHE A 227 12.65 3.57 4.39
C PHE A 227 13.28 4.58 3.43
N GLU A 228 14.56 4.44 3.10
CA GLU A 228 15.24 5.33 2.16
C GLU A 228 14.67 5.16 0.74
N ASP A 229 14.38 3.92 0.32
CA ASP A 229 13.70 3.65 -0.95
C ASP A 229 12.29 4.24 -0.96
N LEU A 230 11.51 4.06 0.11
CA LEU A 230 10.19 4.68 0.24
C LEU A 230 10.26 6.20 0.06
N ASN A 231 11.22 6.88 0.71
CA ASN A 231 11.40 8.32 0.61
C ASN A 231 11.71 8.74 -0.85
N LYS A 232 12.66 8.06 -1.50
CA LYS A 232 13.03 8.34 -2.89
C LYS A 232 11.86 8.15 -3.85
N ILE A 233 11.14 7.04 -3.74
CA ILE A 233 10.03 6.69 -4.63
C ILE A 233 8.83 7.62 -4.38
N HIS A 234 8.59 8.00 -3.13
CA HIS A 234 7.57 9.00 -2.78
C HIS A 234 7.83 10.35 -3.48
N MET A 235 9.07 10.84 -3.46
CA MET A 235 9.43 12.04 -4.22
C MET A 235 9.24 11.86 -5.73
N GLU A 236 9.63 10.70 -6.29
CA GLU A 236 9.39 10.42 -7.71
C GLU A 236 7.89 10.42 -8.05
N PHE A 237 7.05 9.81 -7.22
CA PHE A 237 5.60 9.78 -7.42
C PHE A 237 5.02 11.19 -7.58
N HIS A 238 5.34 12.11 -6.67
CA HIS A 238 4.83 13.48 -6.74
C HIS A 238 5.39 14.25 -7.93
N ASN A 239 6.69 14.12 -8.23
CA ASN A 239 7.32 14.76 -9.39
C ASN A 239 6.70 14.28 -10.72
N ARG A 240 6.47 12.97 -10.87
CA ARG A 240 5.85 12.37 -12.07
C ARG A 240 4.37 12.74 -12.17
N SER A 241 3.68 12.85 -11.04
CA SER A 241 2.28 13.27 -11.02
C SER A 241 2.14 14.72 -11.50
N GLN A 242 3.00 15.61 -11.01
CA GLN A 242 3.03 17.01 -11.47
C GLN A 242 3.37 17.10 -12.96
N TYR A 243 4.40 16.37 -13.42
CA TYR A 243 4.75 16.33 -14.84
C TYR A 243 3.58 15.83 -15.71
N THR A 244 2.83 14.82 -15.24
CA THR A 244 1.66 14.29 -15.94
C THR A 244 0.60 15.37 -16.13
N LEU A 245 0.27 16.11 -15.06
CA LEU A 245 -0.68 17.22 -15.11
C LEU A 245 -0.21 18.34 -16.04
N ASP A 246 1.07 18.70 -15.97
CA ASP A 246 1.65 19.74 -16.83
C ASP A 246 1.65 19.34 -18.30
N ALA A 247 1.92 18.06 -18.60
CA ALA A 247 1.82 17.52 -19.96
C ALA A 247 0.37 17.55 -20.48
N LEU A 248 -0.61 17.17 -19.65
CA LEU A 248 -2.03 17.29 -19.99
C LEU A 248 -2.43 18.75 -20.27
N HIS A 249 -1.98 19.71 -19.45
CA HIS A 249 -2.24 21.13 -19.66
C HIS A 249 -1.65 21.66 -20.97
N ARG A 250 -0.51 21.12 -21.40
CA ARG A 250 0.12 21.43 -22.70
C ARG A 250 -0.44 20.62 -23.86
N ASN A 251 -1.47 19.80 -23.64
CA ASN A 251 -2.04 18.88 -24.62
C ASN A 251 -1.03 17.84 -25.17
N ASP A 252 0.05 17.56 -24.43
CA ASP A 252 1.02 16.50 -24.72
C ASP A 252 0.52 15.17 -24.14
N LEU A 253 -0.43 14.55 -24.83
CA LEU A 253 -1.07 13.31 -24.37
C LEU A 253 -0.09 12.14 -24.28
N ARG A 254 0.90 12.09 -25.18
CA ARG A 254 1.93 11.03 -25.17
C ARG A 254 2.90 11.20 -24.01
N GLY A 255 3.32 12.43 -23.71
CA GLY A 255 4.14 12.73 -22.54
C GLY A 255 3.39 12.46 -21.24
N ALA A 256 2.11 12.84 -21.18
CA ALA A 256 1.24 12.56 -20.04
C ALA A 256 1.10 11.05 -19.80
N ASP A 257 0.74 10.27 -20.82
CA ASP A 257 0.57 8.82 -20.68
C ASP A 257 1.86 8.13 -20.21
N ARG A 258 3.01 8.41 -20.84
CA ARG A 258 4.30 7.84 -20.41
C ARG A 258 4.66 8.19 -18.97
N SER A 259 4.37 9.42 -18.53
CA SER A 259 4.63 9.81 -17.14
C SER A 259 3.64 9.17 -16.18
N PHE A 260 2.38 9.05 -16.58
CA PHE A 260 1.32 8.43 -15.79
C PHE A 260 1.62 6.95 -15.51
N GLN A 261 2.14 6.20 -16.47
CA GLN A 261 2.60 4.82 -16.23
C GLN A 261 3.66 4.74 -15.12
N LYS A 262 4.56 5.73 -15.04
CA LYS A 262 5.54 5.82 -13.95
C LYS A 262 4.91 6.18 -12.61
N VAL A 263 3.81 6.96 -12.60
CA VAL A 263 3.04 7.25 -11.39
C VAL A 263 2.37 5.99 -10.85
N ILE A 264 1.80 5.15 -11.72
CA ILE A 264 1.23 3.85 -11.35
C ILE A 264 2.31 2.98 -10.69
N GLN A 265 3.47 2.85 -11.34
CA GLN A 265 4.59 2.06 -10.81
C GLN A 265 5.06 2.59 -9.45
N ALA A 266 5.33 3.88 -9.33
CA ALA A 266 5.77 4.49 -8.07
C ALA A 266 4.72 4.34 -6.96
N SER A 267 3.42 4.38 -7.29
CA SER A 267 2.37 4.09 -6.30
C SER A 267 2.40 2.64 -5.83
N ALA A 268 2.60 1.68 -6.73
CA ALA A 268 2.73 0.27 -6.36
C ALA A 268 3.95 0.05 -5.45
N ASP A 269 5.07 0.68 -5.77
CA ASP A 269 6.28 0.65 -4.98
C ASP A 269 6.08 1.27 -3.58
N ILE A 270 5.43 2.44 -3.47
CA ILE A 270 5.11 3.07 -2.17
C ILE A 270 4.27 2.13 -1.31
N VAL A 271 3.22 1.52 -1.89
CA VAL A 271 2.34 0.59 -1.16
C VAL A 271 3.11 -0.64 -0.70
N TYR A 272 4.01 -1.16 -1.52
CA TYR A 272 4.88 -2.29 -1.20
C TYR A 272 5.84 -1.97 -0.05
N HIS A 273 6.63 -0.90 -0.12
CA HIS A 273 7.57 -0.50 0.93
C HIS A 273 6.86 -0.19 2.25
N LEU A 274 5.70 0.48 2.20
CA LEU A 274 4.87 0.72 3.38
C LEU A 274 4.41 -0.60 4.04
N THR A 275 4.12 -1.64 3.25
CA THR A 275 3.73 -2.95 3.78
C THR A 275 4.92 -3.67 4.42
N HIS A 276 6.12 -3.57 3.84
CA HIS A 276 7.37 -4.08 4.43
C HIS A 276 7.69 -3.41 5.77
N LEU A 277 7.62 -2.08 5.81
CA LEU A 277 7.81 -1.31 7.04
C LEU A 277 6.76 -1.68 8.10
N GLU A 278 5.48 -1.82 7.71
CA GLU A 278 4.41 -2.27 8.63
C GLU A 278 4.73 -3.64 9.24
N LEU A 279 5.19 -4.60 8.43
CA LEU A 279 5.57 -5.92 8.90
C LEU A 279 6.75 -5.87 9.88
N LYS A 280 7.81 -5.10 9.54
CA LYS A 280 8.97 -4.87 10.43
C LYS A 280 8.53 -4.27 11.77
N MET A 281 7.59 -3.31 11.76
CA MET A 281 7.07 -2.66 12.96
C MET A 281 6.22 -3.58 13.83
N GLN A 282 5.41 -4.47 13.24
CA GLN A 282 4.50 -5.35 14.00
C GLN A 282 5.20 -6.58 14.60
N GLY A 283 6.28 -7.06 13.96
CA GLY A 283 6.99 -8.27 14.36
C GLY A 283 6.20 -9.56 14.10
N SER A 284 6.88 -10.64 13.69
CA SER A 284 6.27 -11.86 13.14
C SER A 284 5.28 -12.59 14.09
N ARG A 285 5.39 -12.40 15.42
CA ARG A 285 4.54 -13.08 16.42
C ARG A 285 3.11 -12.52 16.49
N MET A 286 2.90 -11.24 16.23
CA MET A 286 1.55 -10.65 16.24
C MET A 286 0.75 -11.07 15.01
N LEU A 287 1.42 -11.21 13.86
CA LEU A 287 0.81 -11.60 12.59
C LEU A 287 0.15 -12.98 12.66
N ALA A 288 0.89 -14.00 13.13
CA ALA A 288 0.41 -15.37 13.23
C ALA A 288 -0.84 -15.51 14.13
N ARG A 289 -1.00 -14.64 15.14
CA ARG A 289 -2.20 -14.61 16.00
C ARG A 289 -3.42 -14.04 15.26
N ARG A 290 -3.23 -13.00 14.45
CA ARG A 290 -4.32 -12.38 13.68
C ARG A 290 -4.82 -13.31 12.58
N MET A 291 -3.92 -13.98 11.87
CA MET A 291 -4.28 -14.94 10.80
C MET A 291 -5.16 -16.09 11.30
N LYS A 292 -4.80 -16.70 12.44
CA LYS A 292 -5.63 -17.75 13.07
C LYS A 292 -7.04 -17.30 13.41
N THR A 293 -7.22 -16.01 13.72
CA THR A 293 -8.53 -15.45 14.06
C THR A 293 -9.40 -15.21 12.83
N ILE A 294 -8.80 -15.02 11.65
CA ILE A 294 -9.52 -14.71 10.40
C ILE A 294 -9.87 -15.98 9.62
N ILE A 295 -9.03 -17.02 9.70
CA ILE A 295 -9.22 -18.26 8.91
C ILE A 295 -10.26 -19.20 9.54
N LEU A 296 -10.40 -19.16 10.86
CA LEU A 296 -11.49 -19.82 11.60
C LEU A 296 -12.83 -19.09 11.40
#